data_AF-Q6TP23-F1
#
_entry.id   AF-Q6TP23-F1
#
_cell.length_a   1.000
_cell.length_b   1.000
_cell.length_c   1.000
_cell.angle_alpha   90.00
_cell.angle_beta   90.00
_cell.angle_gamma   90.00
#
_symmetry.space_group_name_H-M   'P 1'
#
loop_
_entity.id
_entity.type
_entity.pdbx_description
1 polymer ?
#
loop_
_entity_poly.entity_id
_entity_poly.type
_entity_poly.pdbx_seq_one_letter_code
_entity_poly.pdbx_strand_id
1 'polypeptide(L)'
;MDSISTSFEYGLSEIMWEVRDVIKKVGHYYTEDMHISIKHTYPWIHVDLIHPRISGFHKTTFIFSRTLPKPDGLKWVSPSEADKWMLSELDRIAFDEANFITLNDEVLYPSDIKNLRLKVIEITDNAKSRTAYSGGWFTDQEDSVFNRFIVSGRSHAWIVNKLTSGLAEGLRTHLHQLPEVSWKVSPNNGTINLTYDTWRLSPEKRRKLGFYNLSYTISLVELMPDGSYRAAPWSKKGIEDAANNITRQLQWVWASEDFASDDERIILHFQ
;
A
#
# COMPACT_ATOMS: atom_id res chain seq x y z
N MET A 1 -1.80 -18.53 27.72
CA MET A 1 -1.73 -17.45 28.73
C MET A 1 -1.14 -16.27 27.99
N ASP A 2 -2.00 -15.38 27.51
CA ASP A 2 -1.56 -14.21 26.75
C ASP A 2 -0.99 -13.19 27.75
N SER A 3 0.30 -12.90 27.61
CA SER A 3 0.97 -11.90 28.43
C SER A 3 0.63 -10.52 27.87
N ILE A 4 -0.32 -9.82 28.49
CA ILE A 4 -0.43 -8.38 28.34
C ILE A 4 0.86 -7.78 28.91
N SER A 5 1.78 -7.36 28.05
CA SER A 5 2.97 -6.62 28.47
C SER A 5 2.62 -5.14 28.49
N THR A 6 2.70 -4.53 29.67
CA THR A 6 2.58 -3.06 29.83
C THR A 6 3.99 -2.51 30.04
N SER A 7 4.48 -1.65 29.14
CA SER A 7 5.75 -0.92 29.30
C SER A 7 5.49 0.59 29.45
N PHE A 8 6.41 1.28 30.14
CA PHE A 8 6.42 2.74 30.25
C PHE A 8 7.39 3.29 29.22
N GLU A 9 6.87 3.95 28.18
CA GLU A 9 7.70 4.56 27.13
C GLU A 9 7.89 6.06 27.37
N TYR A 10 9.14 6.51 27.30
CA TYR A 10 9.52 7.91 27.50
C TYR A 10 9.59 8.64 26.15
N GLY A 11 8.47 9.18 25.70
CA GLY A 11 8.43 10.08 24.54
C GLY A 11 7.73 9.48 23.32
N LEU A 12 7.21 10.36 22.47
CA LEU A 12 6.40 9.98 21.30
C LEU A 12 7.21 9.29 20.20
N SER A 13 8.54 9.47 20.15
CA SER A 13 9.41 8.80 19.17
C SER A 13 9.59 7.32 19.51
N GLU A 14 9.66 7.02 20.81
CA GLU A 14 9.77 5.69 21.39
C GLU A 14 8.50 4.87 21.10
N ILE A 15 7.33 5.53 21.17
CA ILE A 15 6.04 4.96 20.73
C ILE A 15 6.13 4.47 19.27
N MET A 16 6.61 5.32 18.36
CA MET A 16 6.71 4.98 16.94
C MET A 16 7.70 3.83 16.71
N TRP A 17 8.78 3.78 17.47
CA TRP A 17 9.78 2.73 17.38
C TRP A 17 9.24 1.39 17.89
N GLU A 18 8.59 1.37 19.05
CA GLU A 18 7.99 0.15 19.63
C GLU A 18 6.90 -0.43 18.74
N VAL A 19 6.01 0.40 18.19
CA VAL A 19 5.00 -0.08 17.23
C VAL A 19 5.66 -0.78 16.05
N ARG A 20 6.68 -0.16 15.45
CA ARG A 20 7.44 -0.75 14.34
C ARG A 20 8.15 -2.04 14.75
N ASP A 21 8.74 -2.07 15.94
CA ASP A 21 9.48 -3.23 16.42
C ASP A 21 8.55 -4.42 16.69
N VAL A 22 7.39 -4.18 17.32
CA VAL A 22 6.36 -5.20 17.51
C VAL A 22 5.86 -5.71 16.15
N ILE A 23 5.54 -4.80 15.21
CA ILE A 23 5.13 -5.18 13.84
C ILE A 23 6.20 -6.05 13.17
N LYS A 24 7.48 -5.67 13.23
CA LYS A 24 8.59 -6.45 12.67
C LYS A 24 8.75 -7.81 13.34
N LYS A 25 8.67 -7.87 14.67
CA LYS A 25 8.75 -9.11 15.45
C LYS A 25 7.61 -10.07 15.11
N VAL A 26 6.41 -9.56 14.78
CA VAL A 26 5.30 -10.40 14.32
C VAL A 26 5.37 -10.73 12.83
N GLY A 27 6.12 -9.96 12.03
CA GLY A 27 6.35 -10.23 10.61
C GLY A 27 6.93 -11.62 10.33
N HIS A 28 7.62 -12.23 11.30
CA HIS A 28 8.12 -13.61 11.21
C HIS A 28 7.01 -14.68 11.16
N TYR A 29 5.75 -14.36 11.48
CA TYR A 29 4.62 -15.31 11.47
C TYR A 29 3.90 -15.41 10.11
N TYR A 30 4.38 -14.69 9.08
CA TYR A 30 4.06 -14.83 7.65
C TYR A 30 2.60 -15.16 7.30
N THR A 31 1.73 -14.16 7.41
CA THR A 31 0.58 -14.01 6.51
C THR A 31 0.59 -12.60 5.93
N GLU A 32 0.28 -12.48 4.64
CA GLU A 32 0.24 -11.19 3.93
C GLU A 32 -0.97 -10.37 4.37
N ASP A 33 -2.05 -11.01 4.83
CA ASP A 33 -3.27 -10.34 5.29
C ASP A 33 -3.22 -9.95 6.78
N MET A 34 -2.06 -9.51 7.29
CA MET A 34 -1.97 -9.00 8.66
C MET A 34 -2.87 -7.76 8.83
N HIS A 35 -3.61 -7.72 9.94
CA HIS A 35 -4.48 -6.59 10.28
C HIS A 35 -3.90 -5.82 11.48
N ILE A 36 -3.76 -4.50 11.32
CA ILE A 36 -3.38 -3.57 12.37
C ILE A 36 -4.59 -2.70 12.73
N SER A 37 -4.97 -2.66 14.00
CA SER A 37 -5.98 -1.74 14.50
C SER A 37 -5.33 -0.71 15.41
N ILE A 38 -5.53 0.58 15.12
CA ILE A 38 -5.05 1.71 15.90
C ILE A 38 -6.26 2.48 16.43
N LYS A 39 -6.36 2.59 17.76
CA LYS A 39 -7.43 3.33 18.43
C LYS A 39 -6.86 4.29 19.47
N HIS A 40 -7.21 5.56 19.34
CA HIS A 40 -6.78 6.67 20.19
C HIS A 40 -7.85 6.90 21.26
N THR A 41 -7.66 6.27 22.42
CA THR A 41 -8.51 6.44 23.61
C THR A 41 -7.75 7.28 24.63
N TYR A 42 -7.47 8.56 24.33
CA TYR A 42 -6.54 9.36 25.10
C TYR A 42 -6.76 9.34 26.63
N PRO A 43 -5.70 9.26 27.44
CA PRO A 43 -4.27 9.30 27.07
C PRO A 43 -3.70 7.97 26.51
N TRP A 44 -4.57 6.98 26.30
CA TRP A 44 -4.21 5.65 25.82
C TRP A 44 -4.25 5.57 24.31
N ILE A 45 -3.31 4.83 23.75
CA ILE A 45 -3.32 4.44 22.35
C ILE A 45 -3.24 2.92 22.31
N HIS A 46 -4.21 2.31 21.67
CA HIS A 46 -4.32 0.88 21.51
C HIS A 46 -3.82 0.53 20.12
N VAL A 47 -2.82 -0.33 20.04
CA VAL A 47 -2.35 -0.92 18.79
C VAL A 47 -2.53 -2.42 18.88
N ASP A 48 -3.47 -2.96 18.12
CA ASP A 48 -3.75 -4.38 18.05
C ASP A 48 -3.21 -4.96 16.75
N LEU A 49 -2.47 -6.06 16.87
CA LEU A 49 -2.02 -6.86 15.74
C LEU A 49 -2.82 -8.15 15.70
N ILE A 50 -3.58 -8.32 14.63
CA ILE A 50 -4.52 -9.43 14.44
C ILE A 50 -4.00 -10.31 13.30
N HIS A 51 -3.69 -11.56 13.64
CA HIS A 51 -3.24 -12.55 12.65
C HIS A 51 -4.44 -13.27 12.02
N PRO A 52 -4.56 -13.31 10.69
CA PRO A 52 -5.75 -13.84 9.99
C PRO A 52 -5.98 -15.34 10.23
N ARG A 53 -4.96 -16.09 10.66
CA ARG A 53 -5.02 -17.55 10.83
C ARG A 53 -4.87 -18.10 12.24
N ILE A 54 -4.31 -17.31 13.16
CA ILE A 54 -3.98 -17.82 14.49
C ILE A 54 -4.98 -17.21 15.45
N SER A 55 -6.09 -17.92 15.66
CA SER A 55 -7.10 -17.55 16.65
C SER A 55 -6.45 -17.46 18.03
N GLY A 56 -6.43 -16.28 18.64
CA GLY A 56 -5.74 -16.00 19.91
C GLY A 56 -4.41 -15.27 19.77
N PHE A 57 -3.90 -15.06 18.54
CA PHE A 57 -2.81 -14.11 18.32
C PHE A 57 -3.36 -12.69 18.33
N HIS A 58 -3.52 -12.16 19.54
CA HIS A 58 -3.81 -10.76 19.79
C HIS A 58 -2.63 -10.18 20.56
N LYS A 59 -1.72 -9.52 19.84
CA LYS A 59 -0.73 -8.68 20.50
C LYS A 59 -1.29 -7.27 20.55
N THR A 60 -1.82 -6.93 21.71
CA THR A 60 -2.20 -5.57 22.06
C THR A 60 -1.02 -4.89 22.72
N THR A 61 -0.49 -3.86 22.09
CA THR A 61 0.45 -2.94 22.73
C THR A 61 -0.31 -1.70 23.15
N PHE A 62 -0.29 -1.40 24.44
CA PHE A 62 -0.79 -0.13 24.97
C PHE A 62 0.35 0.86 25.00
N ILE A 63 0.15 2.03 24.39
CA ILE A 63 1.19 3.05 24.38
C ILE A 63 0.65 4.33 24.98
N PHE A 64 1.37 4.83 25.98
CA PHE A 64 0.96 5.96 26.80
C PHE A 64 1.47 7.26 26.19
N SER A 65 0.56 8.20 25.92
CA SER A 65 0.95 9.42 25.20
C SER A 65 1.74 10.42 26.04
N ARG A 66 1.45 10.57 27.36
CA ARG A 66 2.13 11.57 28.22
C ARG A 66 1.84 11.43 29.73
N THR A 67 2.87 11.57 30.56
CA THR A 67 2.75 11.91 32.00
C THR A 67 3.32 13.29 32.30
N LEU A 68 2.70 14.06 33.18
CA LEU A 68 3.28 15.29 33.73
C LEU A 68 3.40 15.20 35.26
N PRO A 69 4.50 15.71 35.85
CA PRO A 69 4.58 15.85 37.29
C PRO A 69 3.56 16.89 37.77
N LYS A 70 2.78 16.52 38.79
CA LYS A 70 1.88 17.39 39.54
C LYS A 70 2.29 17.35 41.02
N PRO A 71 1.85 18.33 41.84
CA PRO A 71 2.21 18.38 43.26
C PRO A 71 1.88 17.11 44.05
N ASP A 72 0.89 16.33 43.61
CA ASP A 72 0.45 15.07 44.22
C ASP A 72 0.95 13.82 43.47
N GLY A 73 1.95 13.97 42.59
CA GLY A 73 2.59 12.87 41.86
C GLY A 73 2.51 13.00 40.33
N LEU A 74 2.93 11.95 39.62
CA LEU A 74 2.78 11.89 38.16
C LEU A 74 1.31 11.68 37.79
N LYS A 75 0.80 12.53 36.89
CA LYS A 75 -0.55 12.38 36.33
C LYS A 75 -0.48 12.15 34.84
N TRP A 76 -1.30 11.22 34.36
CA TRP A 76 -1.58 11.05 32.95
C TRP A 76 -2.33 12.26 32.43
N VAL A 77 -1.93 12.75 31.26
CA VAL A 77 -2.60 13.88 30.61
C VAL A 77 -2.85 13.56 29.16
N SER A 78 -3.94 14.09 28.63
CA SER A 78 -4.24 14.00 27.21
C SER A 78 -3.10 14.62 26.38
N PRO A 79 -2.81 14.06 25.19
CA PRO A 79 -1.82 14.64 24.29
C PRO A 79 -2.23 16.06 23.89
N SER A 80 -1.24 16.94 23.75
CA SER A 80 -1.41 18.25 23.13
C SER A 80 -1.71 18.11 21.63
N GLU A 81 -2.12 19.18 20.96
CA GLU A 81 -2.35 19.14 19.50
C GLU A 81 -1.08 18.77 18.71
N ALA A 82 0.10 19.21 19.17
CA ALA A 82 1.38 18.80 18.59
C ALA A 82 1.63 17.30 18.75
N ASP A 83 1.29 16.75 19.92
CA ASP A 83 1.40 15.32 20.19
C ASP A 83 0.45 14.53 19.28
N LYS A 84 -0.81 14.99 19.10
CA LYS A 84 -1.79 14.37 18.20
C LYS A 84 -1.33 14.36 16.75
N TRP A 85 -0.75 15.47 16.29
CA TRP A 85 -0.19 15.55 14.94
C TRP A 85 0.92 14.51 14.75
N MET A 86 1.85 14.39 15.70
CA MET A 86 2.90 13.37 15.58
C MET A 86 2.32 11.95 15.66
N LEU A 87 1.32 11.72 16.52
CA LEU A 87 0.64 10.43 16.63
C LEU A 87 -0.11 10.02 15.36
N SER A 88 -0.53 10.95 14.50
CA SER A 88 -1.11 10.59 13.18
C SER A 88 -0.10 9.90 12.24
N GLU A 89 1.20 9.96 12.54
CA GLU A 89 2.21 9.17 11.81
C GLU A 89 2.09 7.67 12.07
N LEU A 90 1.40 7.26 13.15
CA LEU A 90 1.09 5.84 13.39
C LEU A 90 0.21 5.28 12.27
N ASP A 91 -0.74 6.06 11.76
CA ASP A 91 -1.60 5.67 10.65
C ASP A 91 -0.74 5.36 9.42
N ARG A 92 0.23 6.22 9.11
CA ARG A 92 1.19 5.98 8.02
C ARG A 92 2.02 4.72 8.25
N ILE A 93 2.48 4.48 9.47
CA ILE A 93 3.23 3.26 9.81
C ILE A 93 2.35 2.02 9.60
N ALA A 94 1.08 2.04 10.00
CA ALA A 94 0.19 0.91 9.73
C ALA A 94 0.00 0.69 8.22
N PHE A 95 -0.21 1.76 7.44
CA PHE A 95 -0.34 1.71 5.99
C PHE A 95 0.89 1.13 5.29
N ASP A 96 2.06 1.42 5.83
CA ASP A 96 3.34 0.92 5.33
C ASP A 96 3.57 -0.57 5.63
N GLU A 97 3.02 -1.10 6.71
CA GLU A 97 3.43 -2.41 7.22
C GLU A 97 2.33 -3.49 7.11
N ALA A 98 1.07 -3.11 6.89
CA ALA A 98 -0.05 -4.03 6.81
C ALA A 98 -0.92 -3.81 5.58
N ASN A 99 -1.71 -4.83 5.26
CA ASN A 99 -2.64 -4.84 4.14
C ASN A 99 -4.10 -4.65 4.58
N PHE A 100 -4.36 -4.74 5.89
CA PHE A 100 -5.66 -4.45 6.52
C PHE A 100 -5.45 -3.54 7.72
N ILE A 101 -6.23 -2.47 7.82
CA ILE A 101 -6.08 -1.47 8.87
C ILE A 101 -7.43 -1.02 9.39
N THR A 102 -7.55 -0.87 10.70
CA THR A 102 -8.64 -0.13 11.33
C THR A 102 -8.06 1.08 12.03
N LEU A 103 -8.55 2.27 11.71
CA LEU A 103 -8.11 3.51 12.34
C LEU A 103 -9.14 3.99 13.37
N ASN A 104 -8.94 5.22 13.87
CA ASN A 104 -9.79 5.86 14.87
C ASN A 104 -11.24 6.08 14.42
N ASP A 105 -11.49 6.08 13.11
CA ASP A 105 -12.83 6.16 12.54
C ASP A 105 -13.60 4.83 12.62
N GLU A 106 -12.98 3.78 13.16
CA GLU A 106 -13.49 2.42 13.26
C GLU A 106 -13.80 1.78 11.89
N VAL A 107 -13.28 2.37 10.81
CA VAL A 107 -13.45 1.86 9.46
C VAL A 107 -12.31 0.90 9.14
N LEU A 108 -12.66 -0.22 8.50
CA LEU A 108 -11.69 -1.16 7.94
C LEU A 108 -11.23 -0.70 6.55
N TYR A 109 -9.92 -0.78 6.33
CA TYR A 109 -9.23 -0.42 5.10
C TYR A 109 -8.43 -1.63 4.59
N PRO A 110 -8.65 -2.12 3.35
CA PRO A 110 -9.87 -1.90 2.57
C PRO A 110 -11.09 -2.51 3.27
N SER A 111 -12.27 -1.93 3.05
CA SER A 111 -13.53 -2.47 3.58
C SER A 111 -14.02 -3.68 2.80
N ASP A 112 -13.81 -3.69 1.49
CA ASP A 112 -14.02 -4.82 0.60
C ASP A 112 -12.84 -4.94 -0.36
N ILE A 113 -12.11 -6.04 -0.20
CA ILE A 113 -10.93 -6.33 -0.99
C ILE A 113 -11.25 -6.54 -2.48
N LYS A 114 -12.49 -6.92 -2.83
CA LYS A 114 -12.95 -7.08 -4.21
C LYS A 114 -13.04 -5.74 -4.95
N ASN A 115 -13.13 -4.64 -4.19
CA ASN A 115 -13.20 -3.28 -4.71
C ASN A 115 -11.84 -2.61 -4.88
N LEU A 116 -10.74 -3.33 -4.63
CA LEU A 116 -9.40 -2.82 -4.90
C LEU A 116 -9.19 -2.55 -6.40
N ARG A 117 -8.54 -1.42 -6.70
CA ARG A 117 -8.14 -0.98 -8.03
C ARG A 117 -6.73 -0.40 -7.97
N LEU A 118 -6.04 -0.38 -9.10
CA LEU A 118 -4.85 0.44 -9.26
C LEU A 118 -5.24 1.83 -9.73
N LYS A 119 -4.75 2.85 -9.05
CA LYS A 119 -4.73 4.23 -9.54
C LYS A 119 -3.38 4.47 -10.20
N VAL A 120 -3.39 4.90 -11.45
CA VAL A 120 -2.18 5.21 -12.22
C VAL A 120 -2.23 6.69 -12.58
N ILE A 121 -1.25 7.45 -12.10
CA ILE A 121 -1.11 8.88 -12.41
C ILE A 121 0.08 9.04 -13.34
N GLU A 122 -0.17 9.45 -14.57
CA GLU A 122 0.87 9.90 -15.49
C GLU A 122 1.29 11.33 -15.16
N ILE A 123 2.59 11.59 -15.15
CA ILE A 123 3.19 12.89 -14.87
C ILE A 123 4.17 13.20 -16.00
N THR A 124 4.02 14.39 -16.59
CA THR A 124 4.93 14.95 -17.59
C THR A 124 5.32 16.38 -17.22
N ASP A 125 6.38 16.92 -17.82
CA ASP A 125 6.85 18.29 -17.54
C ASP A 125 5.81 19.38 -17.81
N ASN A 126 4.84 19.11 -18.67
CA ASN A 126 3.86 20.08 -19.13
C ASN A 126 2.67 20.27 -18.17
N ALA A 127 2.82 19.83 -16.91
CA ALA A 127 1.82 19.90 -15.82
C ALA A 127 0.49 19.19 -16.08
N LYS A 128 0.31 18.53 -17.23
CA LYS A 128 -0.85 17.67 -17.50
C LYS A 128 -0.60 16.32 -16.82
N SER A 129 -1.25 16.11 -15.68
CA SER A 129 -1.40 14.78 -15.09
C SER A 129 -2.65 14.13 -15.65
N ARG A 130 -2.52 12.87 -16.08
CA ARG A 130 -3.66 12.03 -16.47
C ARG A 130 -3.82 10.95 -15.43
N THR A 131 -5.04 10.70 -14.99
CA THR A 131 -5.32 9.65 -14.00
C THR A 131 -6.11 8.55 -14.67
N ALA A 132 -5.62 7.32 -14.55
CA ALA A 132 -6.37 6.12 -14.89
C ALA A 132 -6.65 5.29 -13.64
N TYR A 133 -7.73 4.55 -13.70
CA TYR A 133 -8.05 3.50 -12.75
C TYR A 133 -8.14 2.18 -13.50
N SER A 134 -7.57 1.11 -12.93
CA SER A 134 -7.80 -0.23 -13.45
C SER A 134 -9.26 -0.62 -13.29
N GLY A 135 -9.72 -1.55 -14.11
CA GLY A 135 -10.92 -2.33 -13.79
C GLY A 135 -10.74 -3.13 -12.49
N GLY A 136 -11.86 -3.63 -11.96
CA GLY A 136 -11.83 -4.67 -10.93
C GLY A 136 -11.48 -6.02 -11.55
N TRP A 137 -11.01 -6.95 -10.72
CA TRP A 137 -10.69 -8.29 -11.19
C TRP A 137 -11.79 -9.32 -10.92
N PHE A 138 -12.70 -9.04 -9.98
CA PHE A 138 -13.66 -10.06 -9.54
C PHE A 138 -14.71 -10.33 -10.63
N THR A 139 -14.66 -11.54 -11.21
CA THR A 139 -15.69 -12.09 -12.08
C THR A 139 -16.54 -13.11 -11.31
N ASP A 140 -17.80 -13.31 -11.70
CA ASP A 140 -18.78 -14.15 -10.99
C ASP A 140 -18.39 -15.65 -10.90
N GLN A 141 -17.27 -16.08 -11.52
CA GLN A 141 -16.87 -17.49 -11.63
C GLN A 141 -15.72 -17.92 -10.69
N GLU A 142 -15.05 -17.01 -9.97
CA GLU A 142 -13.79 -17.33 -9.24
C GLU A 142 -13.94 -17.61 -7.72
N ASP A 143 -15.16 -17.69 -7.19
CA ASP A 143 -15.41 -17.72 -5.74
C ASP A 143 -14.69 -18.86 -4.99
N SER A 144 -14.54 -20.06 -5.59
CA SER A 144 -13.96 -21.20 -4.87
C SER A 144 -12.44 -21.11 -4.66
N VAL A 145 -11.71 -20.51 -5.61
CA VAL A 145 -10.25 -20.32 -5.51
C VAL A 145 -9.95 -19.15 -4.58
N PHE A 146 -10.68 -18.05 -4.76
CA PHE A 146 -10.54 -16.87 -3.92
C PHE A 146 -10.78 -17.17 -2.43
N ASN A 147 -11.83 -17.95 -2.12
CA ASN A 147 -12.11 -18.36 -0.73
C ASN A 147 -10.94 -19.09 -0.06
N ARG A 148 -10.11 -19.84 -0.82
CA ARG A 148 -8.89 -20.48 -0.27
C ARG A 148 -7.82 -19.45 0.10
N PHE A 149 -7.70 -18.37 -0.67
CA PHE A 149 -6.78 -17.28 -0.36
C PHE A 149 -7.23 -16.47 0.86
N ILE A 150 -8.55 -16.27 1.05
CA ILE A 150 -9.08 -15.67 2.29
C ILE A 150 -8.70 -16.53 3.49
N VAL A 151 -9.03 -17.83 3.46
CA VAL A 151 -8.76 -18.75 4.59
C VAL A 151 -7.26 -18.88 4.89
N SER A 152 -6.40 -18.72 3.88
CA SER A 152 -4.95 -18.77 4.06
C SER A 152 -4.29 -17.44 4.44
N GLY A 153 -5.06 -16.34 4.53
CA GLY A 153 -4.54 -15.01 4.85
C GLY A 153 -3.61 -14.44 3.76
N ARG A 154 -3.96 -14.66 2.50
CA ARG A 154 -3.22 -14.23 1.30
C ARG A 154 -4.13 -13.65 0.21
N SER A 155 -5.34 -13.24 0.58
CA SER A 155 -6.33 -12.68 -0.34
C SER A 155 -5.88 -11.37 -0.94
N HIS A 156 -5.21 -10.51 -0.16
CA HIS A 156 -4.72 -9.21 -0.65
C HIS A 156 -3.66 -9.37 -1.72
N ALA A 157 -2.63 -10.16 -1.43
CA ALA A 157 -1.57 -10.44 -2.37
C ALA A 157 -2.08 -11.08 -3.66
N TRP A 158 -3.08 -11.97 -3.56
CA TRP A 158 -3.69 -12.58 -4.74
C TRP A 158 -4.39 -11.54 -5.63
N ILE A 159 -5.23 -10.67 -5.06
CA ILE A 159 -5.91 -9.60 -5.81
C ILE A 159 -4.89 -8.62 -6.39
N VAL A 160 -3.91 -8.16 -5.61
CA VAL A 160 -2.87 -7.24 -6.08
C VAL A 160 -2.03 -7.87 -7.19
N ASN A 161 -1.69 -9.16 -7.09
CA ASN A 161 -0.98 -9.86 -8.15
C ASN A 161 -1.80 -9.87 -9.45
N LYS A 162 -3.11 -10.16 -9.38
CA LYS A 162 -4.00 -10.10 -10.54
C LYS A 162 -4.09 -8.69 -11.13
N LEU A 163 -4.34 -7.68 -10.31
CA LEU A 163 -4.39 -6.27 -10.72
C LEU A 163 -3.09 -5.80 -11.36
N THR A 164 -1.94 -6.24 -10.86
CA THR A 164 -0.62 -5.87 -11.41
C THR A 164 -0.23 -6.70 -12.63
N SER A 165 -0.80 -7.89 -12.84
CA SER A 165 -0.49 -8.78 -13.97
C SER A 165 -0.95 -8.26 -15.32
N GLY A 166 -2.06 -7.51 -15.37
CA GLY A 166 -2.50 -6.86 -16.60
C GLY A 166 -1.99 -5.42 -16.78
N LEU A 167 -1.22 -4.90 -15.82
CA LEU A 167 -0.80 -3.49 -15.85
C LEU A 167 0.14 -3.20 -17.02
N ALA A 168 1.10 -4.09 -17.30
CA ALA A 168 2.05 -3.91 -18.39
C ALA A 168 1.32 -3.83 -19.75
N GLU A 169 0.28 -4.65 -19.95
CA GLU A 169 -0.56 -4.61 -21.15
C GLU A 169 -1.40 -3.34 -21.21
N GLY A 170 -2.02 -2.93 -20.11
CA GLY A 170 -2.78 -1.68 -20.03
C GLY A 170 -1.92 -0.44 -20.33
N LEU A 171 -0.65 -0.46 -19.92
CA LEU A 171 0.31 0.61 -20.22
C LEU A 171 0.96 0.46 -21.60
N ARG A 172 0.82 -0.68 -22.28
CA ARG A 172 1.58 -1.00 -23.51
C ARG A 172 1.40 0.04 -24.60
N THR A 173 0.18 0.51 -24.84
CA THR A 173 -0.09 1.54 -25.87
C THR A 173 0.67 2.85 -25.60
N HIS A 174 1.01 3.13 -24.34
CA HIS A 174 1.77 4.29 -23.91
C HIS A 174 3.29 4.02 -23.82
N LEU A 175 3.68 2.79 -23.48
CA LEU A 175 5.09 2.40 -23.26
C LEU A 175 5.79 1.85 -24.51
N HIS A 176 5.08 1.22 -25.44
CA HIS A 176 5.67 0.47 -26.56
C HIS A 176 6.45 1.34 -27.56
N GLN A 177 6.19 2.64 -27.61
CA GLN A 177 6.96 3.58 -28.45
C GLN A 177 8.31 3.98 -27.82
N LEU A 178 8.58 3.55 -26.59
CA LEU A 178 9.70 4.01 -25.77
C LEU A 178 10.63 2.84 -25.41
N PRO A 179 11.96 2.94 -25.65
CA PRO A 179 12.90 1.85 -25.38
C PRO A 179 12.92 1.36 -23.93
N GLU A 180 12.95 0.03 -23.75
CA GLU A 180 13.07 -0.69 -22.47
C GLU A 180 14.16 -0.13 -21.55
N VAL A 181 15.36 0.08 -22.10
CA VAL A 181 16.54 0.54 -21.34
C VAL A 181 16.35 1.87 -20.63
N SER A 182 15.31 2.63 -20.95
CA SER A 182 15.02 3.92 -20.33
C SER A 182 14.07 3.84 -19.14
N TRP A 183 13.43 2.70 -18.86
CA TRP A 183 12.48 2.61 -17.76
C TRP A 183 13.12 2.14 -16.46
N LYS A 184 12.72 2.77 -15.35
CA LYS A 184 13.08 2.36 -13.99
C LYS A 184 11.82 2.18 -13.17
N VAL A 185 11.62 0.98 -12.64
CA VAL A 185 10.59 0.70 -11.64
C VAL A 185 11.22 0.87 -10.25
N SER A 186 10.60 1.67 -9.39
CA SER A 186 11.05 1.84 -8.01
C SER A 186 9.87 1.78 -7.04
N PRO A 187 9.90 0.87 -6.05
CA PRO A 187 8.94 0.91 -4.95
C PRO A 187 9.21 2.16 -4.10
N ASN A 188 8.14 2.72 -3.55
CA ASN A 188 8.15 3.81 -2.57
C ASN A 188 7.03 3.56 -1.54
N ASN A 189 7.02 4.30 -0.43
CA ASN A 189 5.99 4.12 0.59
C ASN A 189 4.59 4.39 0.01
N GLY A 190 3.75 3.35 -0.03
CA GLY A 190 2.38 3.41 -0.56
C GLY A 190 2.25 3.45 -2.09
N THR A 191 3.36 3.54 -2.85
CA THR A 191 3.30 3.68 -4.31
C THR A 191 4.42 2.94 -5.05
N ILE A 192 4.20 2.66 -6.33
CA ILE A 192 5.24 2.21 -7.27
C ILE A 192 5.43 3.30 -8.31
N ASN A 193 6.67 3.73 -8.53
CA ASN A 193 6.98 4.73 -9.55
C ASN A 193 7.64 4.04 -10.75
N LEU A 194 7.14 4.33 -11.95
CA LEU A 194 7.80 4.01 -13.22
C LEU A 194 8.34 5.30 -13.79
N THR A 195 9.65 5.45 -13.84
CA THR A 195 10.29 6.67 -14.35
C THR A 195 10.97 6.38 -15.67
N TYR A 196 10.73 7.25 -16.65
CA TYR A 196 11.40 7.23 -17.93
C TYR A 196 12.63 8.13 -17.94
N ASP A 197 13.80 7.51 -18.02
CA ASP A 197 15.09 8.17 -18.17
C ASP A 197 15.32 8.55 -19.64
N THR A 198 14.91 9.77 -19.99
CA THR A 198 15.13 10.34 -21.33
C THR A 198 16.62 10.59 -21.62
N TRP A 199 17.49 10.59 -20.61
CA TRP A 199 18.92 10.83 -20.79
C TRP A 199 19.64 9.66 -21.46
N ARG A 200 19.05 8.45 -21.37
CA ARG A 200 19.52 7.25 -22.08
C ARG A 200 19.21 7.27 -23.58
N LEU A 201 18.38 8.20 -24.05
CA LEU A 201 18.09 8.37 -25.47
C LEU A 201 19.07 9.33 -26.16
N SER A 202 19.24 9.15 -27.47
CA SER A 202 19.96 10.11 -28.31
C SER A 202 19.28 11.49 -28.32
N PRO A 203 20.03 12.59 -28.50
CA PRO A 203 19.47 13.95 -28.51
C PRO A 203 18.37 14.18 -29.56
N GLU A 204 18.41 13.43 -30.67
CA GLU A 204 17.40 13.51 -31.73
C GLU A 204 16.09 12.82 -31.33
N LYS A 205 16.17 11.62 -30.74
CA LYS A 205 15.00 10.90 -30.22
C LYS A 205 14.35 11.69 -29.08
N ARG A 206 15.16 12.23 -28.16
CA ARG A 206 14.69 13.06 -27.04
C ARG A 206 13.92 14.30 -27.52
N ARG A 207 14.42 15.00 -28.55
CA ARG A 207 13.73 16.16 -29.13
C ARG A 207 12.37 15.83 -29.73
N LYS A 208 12.18 14.61 -30.25
CA LYS A 208 10.90 14.17 -30.85
C LYS A 208 9.83 13.83 -29.81
N LEU A 209 10.20 13.57 -28.55
CA LEU A 209 9.24 13.16 -27.50
C LEU A 209 8.35 14.30 -27.01
N GLY A 210 8.81 15.56 -27.08
CA GLY A 210 8.04 16.71 -26.58
C GLY A 210 7.94 16.82 -25.05
N PHE A 211 8.65 15.95 -24.32
CA PHE A 211 8.84 15.99 -22.87
C PHE A 211 10.27 15.54 -22.51
N TYR A 212 10.76 16.01 -21.37
CA TYR A 212 12.03 15.62 -20.75
C TYR A 212 11.85 14.61 -19.62
N ASN A 213 10.71 14.64 -18.92
CA ASN A 213 10.34 13.69 -17.89
C ASN A 213 8.97 13.09 -18.20
N LEU A 214 8.91 11.77 -18.06
CA LEU A 214 7.67 11.00 -18.03
C LEU A 214 7.78 10.04 -16.86
N SER A 215 6.79 10.05 -15.98
CA SER A 215 6.67 9.07 -14.92
C SER A 215 5.23 8.64 -14.69
N TYR A 216 5.06 7.43 -14.17
CA TYR A 216 3.79 6.93 -13.67
C TYR A 216 3.91 6.64 -12.19
N THR A 217 2.97 7.16 -11.41
CA THR A 217 2.81 6.80 -9.99
C THR A 217 1.62 5.85 -9.89
N ILE A 218 1.85 4.66 -9.37
CA ILE A 218 0.84 3.64 -9.16
C ILE A 218 0.58 3.52 -7.67
N SER A 219 -0.69 3.60 -7.27
CA SER A 219 -1.10 3.37 -5.88
C SER A 219 -2.32 2.45 -5.84
N LEU A 220 -2.53 1.82 -4.70
CA LEU A 220 -3.70 0.98 -4.46
C LEU A 220 -4.84 1.85 -3.91
N VAL A 221 -6.03 1.67 -4.46
CA VAL A 221 -7.24 2.37 -4.02
C VAL A 221 -8.40 1.39 -3.91
N GLU A 222 -9.40 1.75 -3.13
CA GLU A 222 -10.67 1.05 -3.01
C GLU A 222 -11.78 1.88 -3.68
N LEU A 223 -12.57 1.25 -4.54
CA LEU A 223 -13.79 1.83 -5.09
C LEU A 223 -14.91 1.78 -4.05
N MET A 224 -15.39 2.93 -3.63
CA MET A 224 -16.45 3.06 -2.65
C MET A 224 -17.85 2.94 -3.31
N PRO A 225 -18.91 2.62 -2.55
CA PRO A 225 -20.27 2.47 -3.09
C PRO A 225 -20.84 3.73 -3.76
N ASP A 226 -20.35 4.92 -3.38
CA ASP A 226 -20.73 6.21 -3.98
C ASP A 226 -19.98 6.51 -5.30
N GLY A 227 -19.12 5.58 -5.75
CA GLY A 227 -18.29 5.71 -6.95
C GLY A 227 -16.99 6.49 -6.73
N SER A 228 -16.73 6.97 -5.50
CA SER A 228 -15.46 7.62 -5.16
C SER A 228 -14.35 6.59 -4.93
N TYR A 229 -13.10 7.07 -4.96
CA TYR A 229 -11.93 6.24 -4.68
C TYR A 229 -11.28 6.67 -3.38
N ARG A 230 -10.97 5.70 -2.53
CA ARG A 230 -10.27 5.90 -1.26
C ARG A 230 -8.92 5.22 -1.28
N ALA A 231 -7.92 5.76 -0.59
CA ALA A 231 -6.62 5.11 -0.46
C ALA A 231 -6.79 3.75 0.26
N ALA A 232 -6.11 2.72 -0.24
CA ALA A 232 -6.08 1.40 0.37
C ALA A 232 -4.66 1.07 0.83
N PRO A 233 -4.50 0.37 1.97
CA PRO A 233 -3.19 -0.02 2.47
C PRO A 233 -2.52 -1.04 1.55
N TRP A 234 -1.21 -0.86 1.39
CA TRP A 234 -0.36 -1.71 0.61
C TRP A 234 0.99 -1.78 1.30
N SER A 235 1.20 -2.87 2.03
CA SER A 235 2.44 -3.09 2.78
C SER A 235 3.67 -2.95 1.89
N LYS A 236 4.76 -2.42 2.45
CA LYS A 236 6.06 -2.26 1.78
C LYS A 236 6.52 -3.53 1.07
N LYS A 237 6.40 -4.67 1.75
CA LYS A 237 6.72 -5.96 1.17
C LYS A 237 5.83 -6.26 -0.06
N GLY A 238 4.52 -6.04 0.06
CA GLY A 238 3.61 -6.22 -1.07
C GLY A 238 3.91 -5.28 -2.24
N ILE A 239 4.35 -4.04 -1.97
CA ILE A 239 4.78 -3.07 -2.98
C ILE A 239 6.06 -3.56 -3.67
N GLU A 240 7.04 -4.05 -2.92
CA GLU A 240 8.28 -4.60 -3.45
C GLU A 240 8.02 -5.82 -4.35
N ASP A 241 7.18 -6.76 -3.90
CA ASP A 241 6.80 -7.95 -4.67
C ASP A 241 6.07 -7.57 -5.96
N ALA A 242 5.17 -6.59 -5.90
CA ALA A 242 4.47 -6.08 -7.07
C ALA A 242 5.39 -5.30 -8.03
N ALA A 243 6.32 -4.48 -7.52
CA ALA A 243 7.30 -3.77 -8.35
C ALA A 243 8.21 -4.75 -9.10
N ASN A 244 8.61 -5.84 -8.45
CA ASN A 244 9.34 -6.93 -9.10
C ASN A 244 8.50 -7.61 -10.18
N ASN A 245 7.21 -7.86 -9.93
CA ASN A 245 6.30 -8.44 -10.91
C ASN A 245 6.13 -7.53 -12.14
N ILE A 246 5.88 -6.24 -11.92
CA ILE A 246 5.75 -5.22 -12.98
C ILE A 246 7.04 -5.15 -13.81
N THR A 247 8.21 -5.14 -13.16
CA THR A 247 9.50 -5.12 -13.85
C THR A 247 9.64 -6.32 -14.80
N ARG A 248 9.31 -7.53 -14.34
CA ARG A 248 9.36 -8.76 -15.16
C ARG A 248 8.39 -8.69 -16.35
N GLN A 249 7.16 -8.24 -16.12
CA GLN A 249 6.17 -8.11 -17.18
C GLN A 249 6.59 -7.10 -18.24
N LEU A 250 7.11 -5.94 -17.83
CA LEU A 250 7.59 -4.93 -18.76
C LEU A 250 8.73 -5.47 -19.63
N GLN A 251 9.71 -6.15 -19.02
CA GLN A 251 10.78 -6.83 -19.76
C GLN A 251 10.23 -7.84 -20.78
N TRP A 252 9.23 -8.62 -20.41
CA TRP A 252 8.61 -9.58 -21.31
C TRP A 252 7.80 -8.92 -22.44
N VAL A 253 6.96 -7.93 -22.12
CA VAL A 253 6.17 -7.18 -23.12
C VAL A 253 7.08 -6.47 -24.12
N TRP A 254 8.25 -5.98 -23.69
CA TRP A 254 9.23 -5.38 -24.59
C TRP A 254 10.03 -6.39 -25.42
N ALA A 255 10.18 -7.63 -24.94
CA ALA A 255 10.83 -8.71 -25.67
C ALA A 255 9.93 -9.36 -26.74
N SER A 256 8.61 -9.26 -26.60
CA SER A 256 7.64 -9.86 -27.53
C SER A 256 6.99 -8.80 -28.44
N GLU A 257 7.17 -8.93 -29.76
CA GLU A 257 6.41 -8.11 -30.73
C GLU A 257 4.90 -8.47 -30.71
N ASP A 258 4.57 -9.72 -30.35
CA ASP A 258 3.22 -10.31 -30.41
C ASP A 258 2.67 -10.76 -29.04
N PHE A 259 2.74 -9.93 -27.99
CA PHE A 259 2.00 -10.28 -26.77
C PHE A 259 0.49 -10.10 -27.01
N ALA A 260 -0.28 -11.18 -26.88
CA ALA A 260 -1.69 -11.11 -26.54
C ALA A 260 -1.84 -12.01 -25.32
N SER A 261 -1.99 -11.39 -24.14
CA SER A 261 -2.38 -12.15 -22.94
C SER A 261 -3.75 -12.75 -23.19
N ASP A 262 -3.86 -14.07 -23.06
CA ASP A 262 -5.16 -14.77 -23.00
C ASP A 262 -5.90 -14.45 -21.68
N ASP A 263 -5.21 -13.89 -20.67
CA ASP A 263 -5.83 -13.35 -19.46
C ASP A 263 -6.38 -11.94 -19.70
N GLU A 264 -7.64 -11.74 -19.28
CA GLU A 264 -8.50 -10.59 -19.55
C GLU A 264 -7.79 -9.23 -19.40
N ARG A 265 -7.98 -8.40 -20.43
CA ARG A 265 -7.36 -7.07 -20.58
C ARG A 265 -7.69 -6.17 -19.39
N ILE A 266 -6.69 -5.76 -18.62
CA ILE A 266 -6.87 -4.60 -17.74
C ILE A 266 -6.96 -3.35 -18.63
N ILE A 267 -8.16 -2.80 -18.72
CA ILE A 267 -8.41 -1.53 -19.39
C ILE A 267 -8.06 -0.41 -18.40
N LEU A 268 -7.05 0.39 -18.73
CA LEU A 268 -6.78 1.64 -18.03
C LEU A 268 -7.64 2.74 -18.64
N HIS A 269 -8.61 3.24 -17.87
CA HIS A 269 -9.45 4.35 -18.29
C HIS A 269 -8.79 5.68 -17.92
N PHE A 270 -7.90 6.20 -18.77
CA PHE A 270 -7.33 7.54 -18.58
C PHE A 270 -8.41 8.60 -18.79
N GLN A 271 -8.65 9.41 -17.75
CA GLN A 271 -9.52 10.58 -17.76
C GLN A 271 -8.74 11.84 -18.14
#